data_AF-A0A971RZ38-F1
#
_entry.id   AF-A0A971RZ38-F1
#
_cell.length_a   1.000
_cell.length_b   1.000
_cell.length_c   1.000
_cell.angle_alpha   90.00
_cell.angle_beta   90.00
_cell.angle_gamma   90.00
#
_symmetry.space_group_name_H-M   'P 1'
#
loop_
_entity.id
_entity.type
_entity.pdbx_description
1 polymer ?
#
loop_
_entity_poly.entity_id
_entity_poly.type
_entity_poly.pdbx_seq_one_letter_code
_entity_poly.pdbx_strand_id
1 'polypeptide(L)'
;MSINEINNLTNINPIELIRHKTNNNIKFTQVLQQAQKAQEQTNSEPGNTDNDKKKDELMAACRELESIFIHQLISQMRATIPQDGFLTQSSAEKIFQDMLDQEYAKKISHAGGIGLAEMLYKQLSTERS
;
A
#
# COMPACT_ATOMS: atom_id res chain seq x y z
N MET A 1 13.98 13.26 -24.19
CA MET A 1 12.73 13.08 -23.43
C MET A 1 11.61 13.55 -24.34
N SER A 2 10.79 12.63 -24.84
CA SER A 2 9.82 12.94 -25.90
C SER A 2 8.55 13.52 -25.28
N ILE A 3 7.97 14.55 -25.90
CA ILE A 3 6.72 15.23 -25.49
C ILE A 3 5.57 14.23 -25.28
N ASN A 4 5.64 13.05 -25.90
CA ASN A 4 4.66 11.98 -25.77
C ASN A 4 4.62 11.31 -24.38
N GLU A 5 5.65 11.47 -23.53
CA GLU A 5 5.69 10.89 -22.18
C GLU A 5 4.97 11.78 -21.14
N ILE A 6 4.73 13.06 -21.45
CA ILE A 6 4.08 14.02 -20.53
C ILE A 6 2.55 13.94 -20.63
N ASN A 7 2.01 13.61 -21.80
CA ASN A 7 0.56 13.57 -22.06
C ASN A 7 -0.17 12.41 -21.35
N ASN A 8 0.55 11.44 -20.80
CA ASN A 8 -0.04 10.34 -20.03
C ASN A 8 -0.21 10.68 -18.53
N LEU A 9 0.14 11.90 -18.10
CA LEU A 9 0.02 12.37 -16.72
C LEU A 9 -1.07 13.43 -16.52
N THR A 10 -1.70 13.92 -17.59
CA THR A 10 -2.62 15.07 -17.54
C THR A 10 -4.09 14.70 -17.75
N ASN A 11 -4.44 13.42 -17.94
CA ASN A 11 -5.84 12.98 -18.04
C ASN A 11 -6.29 12.23 -16.79
N ILE A 12 -6.13 12.86 -15.63
CA ILE A 12 -6.64 12.33 -14.36
C ILE A 12 -8.00 12.97 -14.13
N ASN A 13 -9.07 12.28 -14.54
CA ASN A 13 -10.43 12.71 -14.24
C ASN A 13 -10.65 12.71 -12.72
N PRO A 14 -10.99 13.85 -12.08
CA PRO A 14 -11.14 13.92 -10.63
C PRO A 14 -12.23 12.98 -10.09
N ILE A 15 -13.21 12.62 -10.93
CA ILE A 15 -14.28 11.68 -10.60
C ILE A 15 -13.79 10.22 -10.53
N GLU A 16 -12.80 9.82 -11.34
CA GLU A 16 -12.13 8.52 -11.24
C GLU A 16 -11.38 8.40 -9.90
N LEU A 17 -10.73 9.49 -9.48
CA LEU A 17 -9.99 9.54 -8.23
C LEU A 17 -10.90 9.42 -6.98
N ILE A 18 -12.08 10.06 -7.00
CA ILE A 18 -13.07 9.96 -5.91
C ILE A 18 -13.64 8.53 -5.81
N ARG A 19 -13.87 7.85 -6.94
CA ARG A 19 -14.33 6.45 -6.96
C ARG A 19 -13.29 5.50 -6.38
N HIS A 20 -12.00 5.81 -6.52
CA HIS A 20 -10.90 4.97 -6.04
C HIS A 20 -10.75 4.96 -4.50
N LYS A 21 -11.24 5.98 -3.79
CA LYS A 21 -11.24 6.00 -2.31
C LYS A 21 -12.18 4.96 -1.70
N THR A 22 -13.28 4.62 -2.39
CA THR A 22 -14.17 3.50 -2.03
C THR A 22 -13.49 2.15 -2.30
N ASN A 23 -12.50 2.10 -3.20
CA ASN A 23 -11.84 0.87 -3.63
C ASN A 23 -10.69 0.42 -2.70
N ASN A 24 -10.12 1.31 -1.87
CA ASN A 24 -9.00 0.95 -0.98
C ASN A 24 -9.44 0.24 0.32
N ASN A 25 -10.63 0.54 0.85
CA ASN A 25 -11.21 -0.26 1.95
C ASN A 25 -11.66 -1.64 1.44
N ILE A 26 -12.17 -1.69 0.20
CA ILE A 26 -12.46 -2.95 -0.49
C ILE A 26 -11.18 -3.75 -0.71
N LYS A 27 -10.07 -3.12 -1.11
CA LYS A 27 -8.78 -3.80 -1.33
C LYS A 27 -8.18 -4.37 -0.04
N PHE A 28 -8.19 -3.61 1.06
CA PHE A 28 -7.76 -4.13 2.37
C PHE A 28 -8.66 -5.27 2.86
N THR A 29 -9.99 -5.13 2.70
CA THR A 29 -10.95 -6.19 3.04
C THR A 29 -10.74 -7.43 2.16
N GLN A 30 -10.42 -7.26 0.88
CA GLN A 30 -10.09 -8.34 -0.05
C GLN A 30 -8.78 -9.05 0.31
N VAL A 31 -7.74 -8.30 0.72
CA VAL A 31 -6.46 -8.88 1.17
C VAL A 31 -6.65 -9.65 2.48
N LEU A 32 -7.43 -9.13 3.42
CA LEU A 32 -7.77 -9.88 4.64
C LEU A 32 -8.59 -11.13 4.32
N GLN A 33 -9.55 -11.03 3.41
CA GLN A 33 -10.38 -12.16 2.98
C GLN A 33 -9.59 -13.20 2.17
N GLN A 34 -8.61 -12.80 1.36
CA GLN A 34 -7.74 -13.73 0.62
C GLN A 34 -6.80 -14.46 1.60
N ALA A 35 -6.28 -13.75 2.60
CA ALA A 35 -5.45 -14.34 3.64
C ALA A 35 -6.22 -15.38 4.45
N GLN A 36 -7.51 -15.14 4.71
CA GLN A 36 -8.42 -16.11 5.36
C GLN A 36 -8.75 -17.30 4.45
N LYS A 37 -9.08 -17.08 3.16
CA LYS A 37 -9.37 -18.18 2.21
C LYS A 37 -8.15 -19.07 1.94
N ALA A 38 -6.95 -18.50 1.98
CA ALA A 38 -5.70 -19.25 1.89
C ALA A 38 -5.43 -20.14 3.12
N GLN A 39 -6.13 -19.92 4.25
CA GLN A 39 -6.08 -20.80 5.43
C GLN A 39 -6.98 -22.04 5.30
N GLU A 40 -8.01 -22.02 4.45
CA GLU A 40 -8.98 -23.13 4.33
C GLU A 40 -8.57 -24.21 3.31
N GLN A 41 -7.59 -23.96 2.44
CA GLN A 41 -7.10 -24.92 1.45
C GLN A 41 -5.72 -25.49 1.83
N THR A 42 -5.68 -26.20 2.94
CA THR A 42 -4.60 -27.16 3.24
C THR A 42 -5.10 -28.55 2.86
N ASN A 43 -4.97 -28.96 1.59
CA ASN A 43 -4.95 -30.37 1.16
C ASN A 43 -4.69 -30.45 -0.35
N SER A 44 -3.43 -30.33 -0.76
CA SER A 44 -2.85 -31.05 -1.92
C SER A 44 -1.33 -30.86 -1.94
N GLU A 45 -0.66 -31.95 -2.33
CA GLU A 45 0.75 -32.29 -2.14
C GLU A 45 1.78 -31.55 -3.03
N PRO A 46 3.10 -31.71 -2.75
CA PRO A 46 4.10 -30.65 -2.92
C PRO A 46 4.82 -30.67 -4.27
N GLY A 47 4.78 -29.54 -4.97
CA GLY A 47 5.77 -29.16 -5.97
C GLY A 47 6.67 -28.05 -5.39
N ASN A 48 7.99 -28.20 -5.49
CA ASN A 48 8.99 -27.28 -4.91
C ASN A 48 8.77 -25.79 -5.31
N THR A 49 8.08 -25.52 -6.43
CA THR A 49 7.70 -24.19 -6.91
C THR A 49 6.62 -23.48 -6.09
N ASP A 50 5.79 -24.19 -5.33
CA ASP A 50 4.68 -23.56 -4.57
C ASP A 50 5.17 -22.90 -3.29
N ASN A 51 6.26 -23.39 -2.71
CA ASN A 51 6.83 -22.82 -1.50
C ASN A 51 7.47 -21.45 -1.77
N ASP A 52 8.12 -21.29 -2.92
CA ASP A 52 8.74 -20.01 -3.29
C ASP A 52 7.70 -18.96 -3.66
N LYS A 53 6.65 -19.33 -4.42
CA LYS A 53 5.50 -18.45 -4.68
C LYS A 53 4.82 -17.98 -3.40
N LYS A 54 4.59 -18.90 -2.45
CA LYS A 54 4.00 -18.56 -1.15
C LYS A 54 4.87 -17.62 -0.33
N LYS A 55 6.19 -17.74 -0.41
CA LYS A 55 7.15 -16.83 0.25
C LYS A 55 7.11 -15.44 -0.39
N ASP A 56 7.07 -15.37 -1.71
CA ASP A 56 7.00 -14.10 -2.44
C ASP A 56 5.70 -13.36 -2.18
N GLU A 57 4.57 -14.08 -2.16
CA GLU A 57 3.25 -13.52 -1.80
C GLU A 57 3.22 -13.00 -0.35
N LEU A 58 3.82 -13.74 0.59
CA LEU A 58 3.92 -13.32 1.99
C LEU A 58 4.77 -12.05 2.12
N MET A 59 5.90 -11.97 1.43
CA MET A 59 6.75 -10.79 1.43
C MET A 59 6.06 -9.58 0.79
N ALA A 60 5.33 -9.80 -0.31
CA ALA A 60 4.53 -8.75 -0.96
C ALA A 60 3.45 -8.20 -0.02
N ALA A 61 2.74 -9.07 0.70
CA ALA A 61 1.75 -8.66 1.70
C ALA A 61 2.40 -7.86 2.85
N CYS A 62 3.58 -8.28 3.33
CA CYS A 62 4.31 -7.55 4.37
C CYS A 62 4.75 -6.15 3.90
N ARG A 63 5.19 -6.02 2.64
CA ARG A 63 5.51 -4.71 2.03
C ARG A 63 4.28 -3.82 1.90
N GLU A 64 3.13 -4.38 1.53
CA GLU A 64 1.88 -3.63 1.47
C GLU A 64 1.48 -3.11 2.87
N LEU A 65 1.61 -3.92 3.91
CA LEU A 65 1.40 -3.49 5.29
C LEU A 65 2.36 -2.38 5.71
N GLU A 66 3.65 -2.50 5.38
CA GLU A 66 4.62 -1.43 5.65
C GLU A 66 4.26 -0.14 4.91
N SER A 67 3.75 -0.22 3.68
CA SER A 67 3.30 0.98 2.93
C SER A 67 2.13 1.69 3.63
N ILE A 68 1.18 0.95 4.21
CA ILE A 68 0.08 1.53 4.98
C ILE A 68 0.60 2.20 6.24
N PHE A 69 1.54 1.55 6.93
CA PHE A 69 2.16 2.11 8.13
C PHE A 69 2.91 3.41 7.84
N ILE A 70 3.72 3.44 6.77
CA ILE A 70 4.45 4.63 6.35
C ILE A 70 3.48 5.75 5.95
N HIS A 71 2.40 5.45 5.26
CA HIS A 71 1.37 6.43 4.92
C HIS A 71 0.75 7.05 6.18
N GLN A 72 0.42 6.22 7.17
CA GLN A 72 -0.07 6.69 8.46
C GLN A 72 0.96 7.57 9.17
N LEU A 73 2.23 7.17 9.16
CA LEU A 73 3.33 7.93 9.75
C LEU A 73 3.43 9.32 9.11
N ILE A 74 3.46 9.41 7.78
CA ILE A 74 3.51 10.68 7.04
C ILE A 74 2.30 11.55 7.38
N SER A 75 1.11 10.95 7.45
CA SER A 75 -0.12 11.65 7.81
C SER A 75 -0.04 12.27 9.22
N GLN A 76 0.45 11.53 10.21
CA GLN A 76 0.63 12.03 11.58
C GLN A 76 1.71 13.11 11.69
N MET A 77 2.81 12.98 10.94
CA MET A 77 3.83 14.02 10.87
C MET A 77 3.24 15.33 10.32
N ARG A 78 2.43 15.27 9.26
CA ARG A 78 1.75 16.45 8.71
C ARG A 78 0.70 17.03 9.66
N ALA A 79 0.02 16.20 10.44
CA ALA A 79 -0.93 16.67 11.45
C ALA A 79 -0.26 17.46 12.60
N THR A 80 1.05 17.26 12.80
CA THR A 80 1.86 18.03 13.78
C THR A 80 2.22 19.43 13.27
N ILE A 81 2.15 19.60 11.94
CA ILE A 81 1.99 20.81 11.13
C ILE A 81 0.96 21.87 11.59
N PRO A 82 1.27 22.93 12.36
CA PRO A 82 0.26 23.95 12.64
C PRO A 82 -0.22 24.55 11.31
N GLN A 83 -1.53 24.49 11.05
CA GLN A 83 -2.13 25.02 9.84
C GLN A 83 -2.35 26.53 9.97
N ASP A 84 -1.33 27.22 10.46
CA ASP A 84 -1.34 28.64 10.80
C ASP A 84 -1.12 29.45 9.53
N GLY A 85 -2.13 29.41 8.66
CA GLY A 85 -2.12 30.11 7.39
C GLY A 85 -3.50 30.68 7.09
N PHE A 86 -3.50 31.94 6.65
CA PHE A 86 -4.66 32.65 6.10
C PHE A 86 -5.31 31.93 4.90
N LEU A 87 -4.67 30.88 4.38
CA LEU A 87 -5.13 30.02 3.30
C LEU A 87 -5.64 28.69 3.87
N THR A 88 -6.96 28.54 3.92
CA THR A 88 -7.58 27.25 4.25
C THR A 88 -7.33 26.26 3.10
N GLN A 89 -6.63 25.16 3.38
CA GLN A 89 -6.43 24.08 2.42
C GLN A 89 -7.77 23.54 1.92
N SER A 90 -7.94 23.44 0.59
CA SER A 90 -9.20 22.95 0.01
C SER A 90 -9.38 21.44 0.23
N SER A 91 -10.64 20.97 0.23
CA SER A 91 -10.92 19.53 0.34
C SER A 91 -10.33 18.71 -0.81
N ALA A 92 -10.27 19.28 -2.02
CA ALA A 92 -9.67 18.63 -3.18
C ALA A 92 -8.15 18.48 -3.02
N GLU A 93 -7.50 19.51 -2.49
CA GLU A 93 -6.07 19.51 -2.20
C GLU A 93 -5.71 18.48 -1.11
N LYS A 94 -6.52 18.37 -0.06
CA LYS A 94 -6.35 17.32 0.96
C LYS A 94 -6.41 15.91 0.38
N ILE A 95 -7.34 15.67 -0.54
CA ILE A 95 -7.48 14.37 -1.21
C ILE A 95 -6.29 14.08 -2.12
N PHE A 96 -5.86 15.07 -2.92
CA PHE A 96 -4.69 14.92 -3.77
C PHE A 96 -3.41 14.67 -2.96
N GLN A 97 -3.24 15.40 -1.86
CA GLN A 97 -2.12 15.23 -0.94
C GLN A 97 -2.12 13.84 -0.32
N ASP A 98 -3.28 13.33 0.11
CA ASP A 98 -3.40 11.97 0.67
C ASP A 98 -3.04 10.89 -0.36
N MET A 99 -3.49 11.05 -1.62
CA MET A 99 -3.11 10.14 -2.71
C MET A 99 -1.59 10.19 -2.98
N LEU A 100 -1.01 11.38 -3.00
CA LEU A 100 0.43 11.55 -3.20
C LEU A 100 1.22 10.88 -2.08
N ASP A 101 0.79 11.06 -0.83
CA ASP A 101 1.41 10.43 0.33
C ASP A 101 1.29 8.89 0.28
N GLN A 102 0.19 8.35 -0.23
CA GLN A 102 0.03 6.90 -0.47
C GLN A 102 1.03 6.38 -1.51
N GLU A 103 1.21 7.08 -2.63
CA GLU A 103 2.17 6.66 -3.67
C GLU A 103 3.62 6.77 -3.19
N TYR A 104 3.94 7.78 -2.39
CA TYR A 104 5.23 7.85 -1.72
C TYR A 104 5.42 6.70 -0.74
N ALA A 105 4.44 6.39 0.10
CA ALA A 105 4.54 5.30 1.06
C ALA A 105 4.77 3.95 0.38
N LYS A 106 4.09 3.68 -0.76
CA LYS A 106 4.35 2.50 -1.59
C LYS A 106 5.78 2.49 -2.13
N LYS A 107 6.23 3.59 -2.75
CA LYS A 107 7.60 3.68 -3.29
C LYS A 107 8.66 3.49 -2.21
N ILE A 108 8.47 4.08 -1.04
CA ILE A 108 9.39 3.95 0.10
C ILE A 108 9.45 2.49 0.57
N SER A 109 8.30 1.86 0.81
CA SER A 109 8.22 0.43 1.18
C SER A 109 8.94 -0.47 0.15
N HIS A 110 8.74 -0.25 -1.15
CA HIS A 110 9.39 -1.06 -2.19
C HIS A 110 10.89 -0.78 -2.36
N ALA A 111 11.35 0.42 -2.00
CA ALA A 111 12.76 0.82 -2.09
C ALA A 111 13.62 0.35 -0.90
N GLY A 112 13.04 -0.41 0.04
CA GLY A 112 13.73 -0.90 1.24
C GLY A 112 13.09 -0.44 2.55
N GLY A 113 12.10 0.45 2.49
CA GLY A 113 11.23 0.77 3.60
C GLY A 113 11.94 1.23 4.87
N ILE A 114 11.34 0.89 6.01
CA ILE A 114 11.90 1.09 7.35
C ILE A 114 12.36 -0.24 7.97
N GLY A 115 12.22 -1.35 7.22
CA GLY A 115 12.57 -2.70 7.67
C GLY A 115 11.41 -3.45 8.35
N LEU A 116 10.20 -2.89 8.37
CA LEU A 116 9.05 -3.49 9.04
C LEU A 116 8.55 -4.71 8.27
N ALA A 117 8.58 -4.65 6.93
CA ALA A 117 8.16 -5.77 6.09
C ALA A 117 9.01 -7.03 6.35
N GLU A 118 10.33 -6.87 6.49
CA GLU A 118 11.27 -7.95 6.79
C GLU A 118 11.06 -8.52 8.19
N MET A 119 10.77 -7.65 9.17
CA MET A 119 10.45 -8.09 10.53
C MET A 119 9.17 -8.92 10.56
N LEU A 120 8.11 -8.43 9.90
CA LEU A 120 6.83 -9.15 9.79
C LEU A 120 7.00 -10.47 9.05
N TYR A 121 7.73 -10.46 7.94
CA TYR A 121 8.03 -11.67 7.17
C TYR A 121 8.72 -12.72 8.04
N LYS A 122 9.76 -12.34 8.80
CA LYS A 122 10.47 -13.26 9.69
C LYS A 122 9.57 -13.87 10.77
N GLN A 123 8.68 -13.07 11.36
CA GLN A 123 7.74 -13.58 12.37
C GLN A 123 6.76 -14.58 11.75
N LEU A 124 6.14 -14.22 10.64
CA LEU A 124 5.14 -15.04 9.97
C LEU A 124 5.74 -16.29 9.29
N SER A 125 6.99 -16.22 8.83
CA SER A 125 7.68 -17.40 8.29
C SER A 125 8.09 -18.38 9.40
N THR A 126 8.43 -17.86 10.59
CA THR A 126 8.86 -18.68 11.74
C THR A 126 7.66 -19.36 12.40
N GLU A 127 6.52 -18.70 12.55
CA GLU A 127 5.29 -19.33 13.08
C GLU A 127 4.73 -20.45 12.18
N ARG A 128 5.12 -20.49 10.91
CA ARG A 128 4.72 -21.53 9.95
C ARG A 128 5.66 -22.75 9.91
N SER A 129 6.75 -22.74 10.68
CA SER A 129 7.75 -23.82 10.75
C SER A 129 7.44 -24.75 11.92
#